data_AF-A0A3D3NGD5-F1
#
_entry.id   AF-A0A3D3NGD5-F1
#
_cell.length_a   1.000
_cell.length_b   1.000
_cell.length_c   1.000
_cell.angle_alpha   90.00
_cell.angle_beta   90.00
_cell.angle_gamma   90.00
#
_symmetry.space_group_name_H-M   'P 1'
#
loop_
_entity.id
_entity.type
_entity.pdbx_description
1 polymer ?
#
loop_
_entity_poly.entity_id
_entity_poly.type
_entity_poly.pdbx_seq_one_letter_code
_entity_poly.pdbx_strand_id
1 'polypeptide(L)'
;MTSRHFNPLLCVAFAIAALVAMPVVSVLSNVLSGGTGATWSHLAATVLPDYIANTLLLCLAVGVGVIVVGVATAWLTTMHDFPGRRVFAWALVLPMGMPASVLAYVYTDFLQFVGPLQTFLR
;
A
#
# COMPACT_ATOMS: atom_id res chain seq x y z
N MET A 1 -0.14 39.93 -16.41
CA MET A 1 -1.34 39.49 -17.15
C MET A 1 -0.99 38.22 -17.91
N THR A 2 -1.10 37.06 -17.28
CA THR A 2 -0.74 35.75 -17.87
C THR A 2 -1.91 35.25 -18.71
N SER A 3 -1.74 35.34 -20.03
CA SER A 3 -2.68 34.82 -21.03
C SER A 3 -3.00 33.36 -20.74
N ARG A 4 -4.26 33.08 -20.39
CA ARG A 4 -4.80 31.72 -20.28
C ARG A 4 -4.97 31.16 -21.69
N HIS A 5 -3.92 30.54 -22.22
CA HIS A 5 -4.07 29.66 -23.37
C HIS A 5 -4.96 28.50 -22.91
N PHE A 6 -6.16 28.39 -23.50
CA PHE A 6 -7.07 27.27 -23.28
C PHE A 6 -6.35 26.00 -23.73
N ASN A 7 -5.75 25.29 -22.78
CA ASN A 7 -5.00 24.08 -23.06
C ASN A 7 -5.99 22.90 -23.08
N PRO A 8 -6.25 22.27 -24.24
CA PRO A 8 -7.18 21.14 -24.33
C PRO A 8 -6.77 19.98 -23.41
N LEU A 9 -5.48 19.88 -23.08
CA LEU A 9 -4.95 18.91 -22.12
C LEU A 9 -5.49 19.15 -20.70
N LEU A 10 -5.75 20.39 -20.30
CA LEU A 10 -6.36 20.69 -18.99
C LEU A 10 -7.83 20.26 -18.96
N CYS A 11 -8.58 20.47 -20.05
CA CYS A 11 -9.97 20.01 -20.15
C CYS A 11 -10.06 18.48 -20.10
N VAL A 12 -9.17 17.78 -20.82
CA VAL A 12 -9.08 16.31 -20.79
C VAL A 12 -8.67 15.81 -19.41
N ALA A 13 -7.68 16.44 -18.77
CA ALA A 13 -7.27 16.08 -17.41
C ALA A 13 -8.42 16.27 -16.41
N PHE A 14 -9.20 17.35 -16.53
CA PHE A 14 -10.35 17.61 -15.66
C PHE A 14 -11.49 16.62 -15.90
N ALA A 15 -11.73 16.23 -17.16
CA ALA A 15 -12.73 15.22 -17.51
C ALA A 15 -12.36 13.84 -16.97
N ILE A 16 -11.09 13.44 -17.08
CA ILE A 16 -10.57 12.18 -16.51
C ILE A 16 -10.64 12.23 -14.98
N ALA A 17 -10.22 13.33 -14.37
CA ALA A 17 -10.30 13.53 -12.92
C ALA A 17 -11.75 13.44 -12.42
N ALA A 18 -12.70 14.04 -13.14
CA ALA A 18 -14.12 13.95 -12.82
C ALA A 18 -14.65 12.51 -12.94
N LEU A 19 -14.25 11.77 -13.99
CA LEU A 19 -14.64 10.37 -14.18
C LEU A 19 -14.10 9.46 -13.07
N VAL A 20 -12.84 9.65 -12.67
CA VAL A 20 -12.22 8.90 -11.56
C VAL A 20 -12.79 9.33 -10.19
N ALA A 21 -13.20 10.59 -10.06
CA ALA A 21 -13.84 11.09 -8.85
C ALA A 21 -15.30 10.63 -8.69
N MET A 22 -16.01 10.28 -9.77
CA MET A 22 -17.39 9.79 -9.71
C MET A 22 -17.63 8.69 -8.67
N PRO A 23 -16.86 7.58 -8.61
CA PRO A 23 -17.04 6.56 -7.58
C PRO A 23 -16.77 7.08 -6.17
N VAL A 24 -15.78 7.96 -5.99
CA VAL A 24 -15.46 8.59 -4.70
C VAL A 24 -16.62 9.48 -4.24
N VAL A 25 -17.17 10.29 -5.14
CA VAL A 25 -18.33 11.15 -4.88
C VAL A 25 -19.59 10.34 -4.62
N SER A 26 -19.76 9.20 -5.30
CA SER A 26 -20.86 8.25 -5.07
C SER A 26 -20.77 7.59 -3.68
N VAL A 27 -19.57 7.19 -3.26
CA VAL A 27 -19.34 6.68 -1.89
C VAL A 27 -19.60 7.79 -0.87
N LEU A 28 -19.12 9.00 -1.13
CA LEU A 28 -19.33 10.15 -0.23
C LEU A 28 -20.81 10.50 -0.13
N SER A 29 -21.55 10.55 -1.25
CA SER A 29 -22.98 10.81 -1.24
C SER A 29 -23.78 9.69 -0.57
N ASN A 30 -23.32 8.43 -0.65
CA ASN A 30 -23.91 7.31 0.08
C ASN A 30 -23.69 7.43 1.60
N VAL A 31 -22.51 7.90 2.03
CA VAL A 31 -22.20 8.21 3.44
C VAL A 31 -23.08 9.36 3.98
N LEU A 32 -23.41 10.34 3.15
CA LEU A 32 -24.25 11.50 3.51
C LEU A 32 -25.77 11.24 3.32
N SER A 33 -26.18 10.17 2.65
CA SER A 33 -27.60 9.83 2.43
C SER A 33 -28.19 9.21 3.71
N GLY A 34 -28.89 10.05 4.48
CA GLY A 34 -29.34 9.81 5.86
C GLY A 34 -30.40 8.72 6.09
N GLY A 35 -30.05 7.45 5.85
CA GLY A 35 -30.86 6.27 6.21
C GLY A 35 -30.26 5.34 7.26
N THR A 36 -29.01 5.58 7.69
CA THR A 36 -28.21 4.61 8.48
C THR A 36 -27.59 5.20 9.76
N GLY A 37 -28.13 6.32 10.27
CA GLY A 37 -27.55 7.06 11.41
C GLY A 37 -27.34 6.24 12.69
N ALA A 38 -28.21 5.27 13.00
CA ALA A 38 -28.05 4.39 14.15
C ALA A 38 -26.88 3.39 13.98
N THR A 39 -26.72 2.81 12.78
CA THR A 39 -25.65 1.86 12.44
C THR A 39 -24.29 2.55 12.29
N TRP A 40 -24.27 3.77 11.74
CA TRP A 40 -23.06 4.59 11.58
C TRP A 40 -22.52 5.05 12.93
N SER A 41 -23.37 5.43 13.89
CA SER A 41 -22.91 5.79 15.24
C SER A 41 -22.27 4.62 15.98
N HIS A 42 -22.79 3.40 15.78
CA HIS A 42 -22.24 2.19 16.40
C HIS A 42 -20.94 1.74 15.73
N LEU A 43 -20.82 1.83 14.39
CA LEU A 43 -19.60 1.52 13.65
C LEU A 43 -18.49 2.57 13.86
N ALA A 44 -18.86 3.86 13.95
CA ALA A 44 -17.95 4.95 14.25
C ALA A 44 -17.42 4.92 15.69
N ALA A 45 -18.23 4.44 16.63
CA ALA A 45 -17.85 4.37 18.04
C ALA A 45 -17.01 3.14 18.40
N THR A 46 -17.15 2.00 17.72
CA THR A 46 -16.47 0.76 18.16
C THR A 46 -15.46 0.14 17.21
N VAL A 47 -15.40 0.54 15.93
CA VAL A 47 -14.47 -0.11 14.97
C VAL A 47 -13.62 0.87 14.19
N LEU A 48 -14.13 2.04 13.84
CA LEU A 48 -13.33 3.06 13.15
C LEU A 48 -12.04 3.45 13.89
N PRO A 49 -12.07 3.73 15.21
CA PRO A 49 -10.86 4.14 15.94
C PRO A 49 -9.82 3.02 15.96
N ASP A 50 -10.26 1.78 16.21
CA ASP A 50 -9.38 0.61 16.28
C ASP A 50 -8.85 0.21 14.90
N TYR A 51 -9.64 0.30 13.83
CA TYR A 51 -9.16 0.10 12.47
C TYR A 51 -8.13 1.15 12.07
N ILE A 52 -8.40 2.44 12.34
CA ILE A 52 -7.46 3.52 12.03
C ILE A 52 -6.18 3.36 12.85
N ALA A 53 -6.28 3.08 14.15
CA ALA A 53 -5.14 2.88 15.02
C ALA A 53 -4.30 1.66 14.60
N ASN A 54 -4.92 0.51 14.32
CA ASN A 54 -4.22 -0.67 13.86
C ASN A 54 -3.60 -0.49 12.47
N THR A 55 -4.29 0.16 11.53
CA THR A 55 -3.72 0.47 10.21
C THR A 55 -2.54 1.42 10.35
N LEU A 56 -2.63 2.47 11.16
CA LEU A 56 -1.50 3.38 11.40
C LEU A 56 -0.33 2.67 12.05
N LEU A 57 -0.59 1.81 13.04
CA LEU A 57 0.45 1.03 13.72
C LEU A 57 1.12 0.04 12.76
N LEU A 58 0.34 -0.67 11.95
CA LEU A 58 0.87 -1.55 10.91
C LEU A 58 1.67 -0.76 9.87
N CYS A 59 1.17 0.36 9.37
CA CYS A 59 1.88 1.23 8.43
C CYS A 59 3.19 1.74 9.02
N LEU A 60 3.20 2.13 10.30
CA LEU A 60 4.40 2.62 10.97
C LEU A 60 5.41 1.49 11.21
N ALA A 61 4.96 0.34 11.71
CA ALA A 61 5.82 -0.82 11.93
C ALA A 61 6.42 -1.32 10.60
N VAL A 62 5.62 -1.46 9.55
CA VAL A 62 6.07 -1.82 8.21
C VAL A 62 6.98 -0.75 7.64
N GLY A 63 6.62 0.54 7.75
CA GLY A 63 7.43 1.65 7.26
C GLY A 63 8.81 1.70 7.90
N VAL A 64 8.89 1.59 9.22
CA VAL A 64 10.16 1.51 9.95
C VAL A 64 10.95 0.27 9.56
N GLY A 65 10.31 -0.90 9.47
CA GLY A 65 10.97 -2.15 9.06
C GLY A 65 11.55 -2.06 7.65
N VAL A 66 10.78 -1.54 6.69
CA VAL A 66 11.22 -1.34 5.30
C VAL A 66 12.34 -0.31 5.22
N ILE A 67 12.29 0.77 5.99
CA ILE A 67 13.38 1.76 6.04
C ILE A 67 14.65 1.12 6.58
N VAL A 68 14.58 0.44 7.72
CA VAL A 68 15.77 -0.17 8.35
C VAL A 68 16.38 -1.23 7.44
N VAL A 69 15.59 -2.18 6.95
CA VAL A 69 16.08 -3.27 6.10
C VAL A 69 16.49 -2.75 4.72
N GLY A 70 15.67 -1.90 4.11
CA GLY A 70 15.91 -1.35 2.77
C GLY A 70 17.11 -0.42 2.73
N VAL A 71 17.24 0.51 3.68
CA VAL A 71 18.39 1.41 3.77
C VAL A 71 19.65 0.64 4.16
N ALA A 72 19.58 -0.29 5.11
CA ALA A 72 20.75 -1.09 5.48
C ALA A 72 21.26 -1.93 4.29
N THR A 73 20.37 -2.61 3.55
CA THR A 73 20.76 -3.41 2.38
C THR A 73 21.26 -2.54 1.21
N ALA A 74 20.63 -1.39 0.96
CA ALA A 74 21.10 -0.43 -0.04
C ALA A 74 22.48 0.15 0.32
N TRP A 75 22.69 0.53 1.59
CA TRP A 75 23.96 1.03 2.08
C TRP A 75 25.05 -0.03 1.96
N LEU A 76 24.76 -1.26 2.39
CA LEU A 76 25.72 -2.36 2.31
C LEU A 76 26.16 -2.54 0.85
N THR A 77 25.23 -2.73 -0.07
CA THR A 77 25.51 -3.08 -1.48
C THR A 77 26.18 -1.96 -2.29
N THR A 78 26.15 -0.71 -1.80
CA THR A 78 26.78 0.45 -2.43
C THR A 78 28.15 0.78 -1.82
N MET A 79 28.30 0.70 -0.50
CA MET A 79 29.55 1.06 0.18
C MET A 79 30.56 -0.09 0.30
N HIS A 80 30.13 -1.35 0.20
CA HIS A 80 31.01 -2.51 0.38
C HIS A 80 30.91 -3.49 -0.82
N ASP A 81 32.07 -3.88 -1.37
CA ASP A 81 32.15 -4.94 -2.37
C ASP A 81 32.35 -6.30 -1.68
N PHE A 82 31.25 -7.02 -1.47
CA PHE A 82 31.27 -8.42 -1.00
C PHE A 82 31.01 -9.42 -2.12
N PRO A 83 31.48 -10.68 -1.98
CA PRO A 83 31.38 -11.75 -2.98
C PRO A 83 29.94 -12.28 -3.24
N GLY A 84 28.90 -11.50 -2.95
CA GLY A 84 27.48 -11.79 -3.24
C GLY A 84 26.67 -10.57 -3.69
N ARG A 85 27.31 -9.40 -3.89
CA ARG A 85 26.65 -8.12 -4.22
C ARG A 85 25.73 -8.20 -5.44
N ARG A 86 26.12 -8.94 -6.48
CA ARG A 86 25.35 -9.08 -7.73
C ARG A 86 24.03 -9.82 -7.54
N VAL A 87 23.98 -10.78 -6.61
CA VAL A 87 22.75 -11.53 -6.27
C VAL A 87 21.79 -10.62 -5.50
N PHE A 88 22.27 -9.90 -4.48
CA PHE A 88 21.43 -8.96 -3.70
C PHE A 88 20.89 -7.81 -4.56
N ALA A 89 21.73 -7.22 -5.42
CA ALA A 89 21.30 -6.16 -6.34
C ALA A 89 20.19 -6.63 -7.28
N TRP A 90 20.25 -7.87 -7.76
CA TRP A 90 19.20 -8.44 -8.61
C TRP A 90 17.94 -8.81 -7.81
N ALA A 91 18.11 -9.38 -6.61
CA ALA A 91 17.01 -9.73 -5.71
C ALA A 91 16.20 -8.50 -5.26
N LEU A 92 16.81 -7.33 -5.12
CA LEU A 92 16.13 -6.06 -4.80
C LEU A 92 15.22 -5.55 -5.93
N VAL A 93 15.54 -5.88 -7.19
CA VAL A 93 14.73 -5.50 -8.36
C VAL A 93 13.59 -6.48 -8.60
N LEU A 94 13.78 -7.74 -8.23
CA LEU A 94 12.81 -8.82 -8.35
C LEU A 94 11.40 -8.46 -7.80
N PRO A 95 11.24 -7.95 -6.56
CA PRO A 95 9.93 -7.60 -6.03
C PRO A 95 9.24 -6.44 -6.76
N MET A 96 9.99 -5.52 -7.38
CA MET A 96 9.40 -4.42 -8.18
C MET A 96 8.77 -4.92 -9.49
N GLY A 97 9.23 -6.06 -10.02
CA GLY A 97 8.66 -6.68 -11.22
C GLY A 97 7.51 -7.65 -10.93
N MET A 98 7.34 -8.09 -9.68
CA MET A 98 6.30 -9.06 -9.32
C MET A 98 4.95 -8.40 -9.03
N PRO A 99 3.83 -8.99 -9.46
CA PRO A 99 2.51 -8.53 -9.07
C PRO A 99 2.31 -8.73 -7.56
N ALA A 100 1.81 -7.69 -6.87
CA ALA A 100 1.57 -7.73 -5.42
C ALA A 100 0.70 -8.93 -4.98
N SER A 101 -0.27 -9.34 -5.82
CA SER A 101 -1.12 -10.50 -5.56
C SER A 101 -0.33 -11.80 -5.43
N VAL A 102 0.68 -12.00 -6.29
CA VAL A 102 1.52 -13.21 -6.26
C VAL A 102 2.35 -13.23 -4.97
N LEU A 103 2.91 -12.07 -4.59
CA LEU A 103 3.67 -11.92 -3.35
C LEU A 103 2.81 -12.28 -2.13
N ALA A 104 1.56 -11.81 -2.08
CA ALA A 104 0.63 -12.09 -0.99
C ALA A 104 0.32 -13.59 -0.87
N TYR A 105 0.09 -14.28 -1.99
CA TYR A 105 -0.12 -15.74 -1.98
C TYR A 105 1.10 -16.49 -1.48
N VAL A 106 2.30 -16.14 -1.94
CA VAL A 106 3.55 -16.78 -1.50
C VAL A 106 3.78 -16.57 0.00
N TYR A 107 3.57 -15.35 0.50
CA TYR A 107 3.68 -15.07 1.95
C TYR A 107 2.66 -15.86 2.77
N THR A 108 1.41 -15.91 2.31
CA THR A 108 0.36 -16.70 2.96
C THR A 108 0.71 -18.18 2.94
N ASP A 109 1.22 -18.69 1.82
CA ASP A 109 1.61 -20.09 1.68
C ASP A 109 2.84 -20.47 2.53
N PHE A 110 3.71 -19.52 2.81
CA PHE A 110 4.90 -19.74 3.64
C PHE A 110 4.57 -19.69 5.15
N LEU A 111 3.62 -18.84 5.55
CA LEU A 111 3.20 -18.64 6.94
C LEU A 111 1.99 -19.48 7.38
N GLN A 112 1.27 -20.13 6.45
CA GLN A 112 0.14 -20.98 6.80
C GLN A 112 0.56 -22.20 7.65
N PHE A 113 -0.43 -22.81 8.30
CA PHE A 113 -0.21 -23.87 9.30
C PHE A 113 0.51 -25.13 8.76
N VAL A 114 0.44 -25.35 7.45
CA VAL A 114 1.10 -26.45 6.70
C VAL A 114 2.32 -25.93 5.92
N GLY A 115 2.70 -24.68 6.14
CA GLY A 115 3.80 -24.02 5.45
C GLY A 115 5.15 -24.65 5.78
N PRO A 116 6.12 -24.56 4.87
CA PRO A 116 7.46 -25.13 5.06
C PRO A 116 8.12 -24.62 6.34
N LEU A 117 7.90 -23.36 6.72
CA LEU A 117 8.47 -22.79 7.96
C LEU A 117 7.99 -23.52 9.22
N GLN A 118 6.68 -23.81 9.30
CA GLN A 118 6.09 -24.45 10.46
C GLN A 118 6.32 -25.97 10.50
N THR A 119 6.59 -26.57 9.32
CA THR A 119 7.03 -27.97 9.21
C THR A 119 8.51 -28.13 9.60
N PHE A 120 9.37 -27.15 9.28
CA PHE A 120 10.78 -27.18 9.68
C PHE A 120 11.01 -26.92 11.17
N LEU A 121 10.12 -26.18 11.84
CA LEU A 121 10.19 -25.86 13.27
C LEU A 121 9.59 -26.95 14.17
N ARG A 122 8.93 -27.97 13.60
CA ARG A 122 8.26 -29.05 14.32
C ARG A 122 9.07 -30.33 14.25
#